data_AF-A0A526PRP6-F1
#
_entry.id   AF-A0A526PRP6-F1
#
_cell.length_a   1.000
_cell.length_b   1.000
_cell.length_c   1.000
_cell.angle_alpha   90.00
_cell.angle_beta   90.00
_cell.angle_gamma   90.00
#
_symmetry.space_group_name_H-M   'P 1'
#
loop_
_entity.id
_entity.type
_entity.pdbx_description
1 polymer ?
#
loop_
_entity_poly.entity_id
_entity_poly.type
_entity_poly.pdbx_seq_one_letter_code
_entity_poly.pdbx_strand_id
1 'polypeptide(L)'
;FPIDEPKEMSWSFAGPFGTYDKAQLQRGLKVYKEVCSACHSMNLVAFRTLEGLGYSDAQVKTLAAEYTIHDGPNDAGDMFDRPGKPSDHFPAPFANEQAAA
;
A
#
# COMPACT_ATOMS: atom_id res chain seq x y z
N PHE A 1 -6.89 -29.93 15.71
CA PHE A 1 -5.76 -30.29 14.83
C PHE A 1 -6.08 -31.63 14.22
N PRO A 2 -6.21 -31.65 12.90
CA PRO A 2 -5.04 -31.60 12.02
C PRO A 2 -4.64 -30.19 11.59
N ILE A 3 -3.36 -30.03 11.26
CA ILE A 3 -2.89 -28.91 10.43
C ILE A 3 -3.13 -29.35 9.00
N ASP A 4 -3.96 -28.62 8.26
CA ASP A 4 -4.22 -28.88 6.85
C ASP A 4 -3.20 -28.13 6.00
N GLU A 5 -2.48 -28.85 5.13
CA GLU A 5 -1.49 -28.26 4.25
C GLU A 5 -2.20 -27.44 3.14
N PRO A 6 -1.72 -26.21 2.84
CA PRO A 6 -2.28 -25.44 1.73
C PRO A 6 -1.99 -26.13 0.39
N LYS A 7 -2.97 -26.09 -0.52
CA LYS A 7 -2.79 -26.61 -1.88
C LYS A 7 -1.87 -25.68 -2.68
N GLU A 8 -0.94 -26.27 -3.41
CA GLU A 8 -0.14 -25.53 -4.37
C GLU A 8 -1.01 -25.03 -5.53
N MET A 9 -0.89 -23.75 -5.84
CA MET A 9 -1.66 -23.08 -6.88
C MET A 9 -0.77 -22.73 -8.07
N SER A 10 -1.30 -22.86 -9.27
CA SER A 10 -0.60 -22.51 -10.51
C SER A 10 -0.63 -20.98 -10.75
N TRP A 11 0.40 -20.27 -10.31
CA TRP A 11 0.53 -18.82 -10.50
C TRP A 11 1.32 -18.44 -11.76
N SER A 12 0.99 -17.29 -12.37
CA SER A 12 1.74 -16.77 -13.53
C SER A 12 3.19 -16.39 -13.22
N PHE A 13 3.48 -16.11 -11.96
CA PHE A 13 4.82 -15.78 -11.45
C PHE A 13 5.58 -16.99 -10.91
N ALA A 14 5.02 -18.20 -10.97
CA ALA A 14 5.69 -19.39 -10.51
C ALA A 14 6.82 -19.83 -11.47
N GLY A 15 7.87 -20.44 -10.93
CA GLY A 15 9.01 -20.95 -11.67
C GLY A 15 10.08 -19.88 -12.02
N PRO A 16 11.23 -20.30 -12.57
CA PRO A 16 12.40 -19.43 -12.76
C PRO A 16 12.20 -18.32 -13.80
N PHE A 17 11.17 -18.43 -14.64
CA PHE A 17 10.86 -17.45 -15.70
C PHE A 17 9.44 -16.87 -15.56
N GLY A 18 8.80 -17.07 -14.40
CA GLY A 18 7.47 -16.54 -14.13
C GLY A 18 7.46 -15.00 -14.13
N THR A 19 6.31 -14.42 -14.47
CA THR A 19 6.12 -12.97 -14.49
C THR A 19 4.85 -12.58 -13.76
N TYR A 20 4.88 -11.45 -13.07
CA TYR A 20 3.67 -10.87 -12.50
C TYR A 20 2.76 -10.31 -13.59
N ASP A 21 1.47 -10.63 -13.51
CA ASP A 21 0.43 -9.99 -14.32
C ASP A 21 0.12 -8.60 -13.69
N LYS A 22 0.52 -7.52 -14.38
CA LYS A 22 0.27 -6.15 -13.91
C LYS A 22 -1.21 -5.85 -13.68
N ALA A 23 -2.11 -6.38 -14.51
CA ALA A 23 -3.54 -6.16 -14.34
C ALA A 23 -4.05 -6.88 -13.08
N GLN A 24 -3.51 -8.07 -12.77
CA GLN A 24 -3.78 -8.76 -11.51
C GLN A 24 -3.27 -7.94 -10.32
N LEU A 25 -2.05 -7.40 -10.37
CA LEU A 25 -1.50 -6.58 -9.29
C LEU A 25 -2.33 -5.32 -9.03
N GLN A 26 -2.79 -4.63 -10.07
CA GLN A 26 -3.67 -3.46 -9.96
C GLN A 26 -5.01 -3.80 -9.28
N ARG A 27 -5.61 -4.95 -9.64
CA ARG A 27 -6.82 -5.45 -8.93
C ARG A 27 -6.51 -5.80 -7.47
N GLY A 28 -5.35 -6.38 -7.19
CA GLY A 28 -4.89 -6.66 -5.83
C GLY A 28 -4.72 -5.39 -4.99
N LEU A 29 -4.17 -4.31 -5.56
CA LEU A 29 -4.09 -3.01 -4.90
C LEU A 29 -5.47 -2.47 -4.52
N LYS A 30 -6.46 -2.62 -5.41
CA LYS A 30 -7.86 -2.24 -5.11
C LYS A 30 -8.40 -3.01 -3.91
N VAL A 31 -8.17 -4.33 -3.84
CA VAL A 31 -8.57 -5.15 -2.69
C VAL A 31 -7.90 -4.67 -1.40
N TYR A 32 -6.59 -4.38 -1.44
CA TYR A 32 -5.90 -3.83 -0.27
C TYR A 32 -6.54 -2.51 0.17
N LYS A 33 -6.75 -1.56 -0.75
CA LYS A 33 -7.30 -0.24 -0.46
C LYS A 33 -8.74 -0.27 0.08
N GLU A 34 -9.58 -1.16 -0.42
CA GLU A 34 -11.01 -1.20 -0.09
C GLU A 34 -11.34 -2.10 1.10
N VAL A 35 -10.45 -3.05 1.44
CA VAL A 35 -10.72 -4.07 2.47
C VAL A 35 -9.62 -4.11 3.52
N CYS A 36 -8.37 -4.32 3.10
CA CYS A 36 -7.29 -4.65 4.01
C CYS A 36 -6.76 -3.44 4.79
N SER A 37 -6.68 -2.26 4.15
CA SER A 37 -6.03 -1.08 4.72
C SER A 37 -6.76 -0.48 5.92
N ALA A 38 -7.98 -0.91 6.19
CA ALA A 38 -8.70 -0.55 7.41
C ALA A 38 -8.06 -1.18 8.67
N CYS A 39 -7.34 -2.31 8.54
CA CYS A 39 -6.75 -3.03 9.66
C CYS A 39 -5.25 -3.34 9.48
N HIS A 40 -4.77 -3.50 8.24
CA HIS A 40 -3.39 -3.88 7.94
C HIS A 40 -2.62 -2.70 7.35
N SER A 41 -1.47 -2.40 7.95
CA SER A 41 -0.55 -1.39 7.44
C SER A 41 0.32 -1.94 6.30
N MET A 42 0.87 -1.03 5.49
CA MET A 42 1.84 -1.36 4.44
C MET A 42 2.98 -0.32 4.42
N ASN A 43 3.62 -0.17 5.58
CA ASN A 43 4.56 0.92 5.87
C ASN A 43 5.88 0.87 5.07
N LEU A 44 6.14 -0.21 4.34
CA LEU A 44 7.34 -0.40 3.51
C LEU A 44 7.07 -0.17 2.01
N VAL A 45 5.83 0.16 1.63
CA VAL A 45 5.47 0.45 0.23
C VAL A 45 5.12 1.93 0.09
N ALA A 46 5.95 2.66 -0.65
CA ALA A 46 5.72 4.05 -1.01
C ALA A 46 4.84 4.17 -2.25
N PHE A 47 3.99 5.20 -2.36
CA PHE A 47 3.08 5.37 -3.50
C PHE A 47 3.82 5.39 -4.85
N ARG A 48 5.03 5.98 -4.92
CA ARG A 48 5.89 6.00 -6.12
C ARG A 48 6.22 4.61 -6.67
N THR A 49 6.21 3.56 -5.84
CA THR A 49 6.52 2.20 -6.33
C THR A 49 5.40 1.62 -7.18
N LEU A 50 4.20 2.24 -7.16
CA LEU A 50 3.07 1.85 -7.98
C LEU A 50 3.32 2.07 -9.48
N GLU A 51 4.33 2.84 -9.88
CA GLU A 51 4.80 2.88 -11.27
C GLU A 51 5.21 1.48 -11.77
N GLY A 52 5.73 0.62 -10.88
CA GLY A 52 6.04 -0.79 -11.19
C GLY A 52 4.82 -1.61 -11.59
N LEU A 53 3.62 -1.21 -11.12
CA LEU A 53 2.33 -1.81 -11.49
C LEU A 53 1.77 -1.20 -12.79
N GLY A 54 2.47 -0.25 -13.41
CA GLY A 54 2.08 0.40 -14.66
C GLY A 54 1.23 1.66 -14.49
N TYR A 55 1.13 2.23 -13.28
CA TYR A 55 0.53 3.54 -13.09
C TYR A 55 1.46 4.64 -13.60
N SER A 56 0.88 5.70 -14.18
CA SER A 56 1.65 6.91 -14.53
C SER A 56 1.93 7.76 -13.30
N ASP A 57 2.95 8.63 -13.37
CA ASP A 57 3.25 9.61 -12.32
C ASP A 57 2.02 10.44 -11.93
N ALA A 58 1.20 10.85 -12.92
CA ALA A 58 -0.04 11.57 -12.66
C ALA A 58 -1.07 10.72 -11.88
N GLN A 59 -1.23 9.44 -12.22
CA GLN A 59 -2.12 8.54 -11.49
C GLN A 59 -1.63 8.29 -10.06
N VAL A 60 -0.32 8.13 -9.87
CA VAL A 60 0.28 7.96 -8.54
C VAL A 60 0.09 9.20 -7.68
N LYS A 61 0.31 10.40 -8.23
CA LYS A 61 0.06 11.67 -7.55
C LYS A 61 -1.39 11.81 -7.13
N THR A 62 -2.32 11.51 -8.04
CA THR A 62 -3.75 11.55 -7.74
C THR A 62 -4.10 10.58 -6.62
N LEU A 63 -3.64 9.33 -6.69
CA LEU A 63 -3.92 8.33 -5.66
C LEU A 63 -3.32 8.71 -4.29
N ALA A 64 -2.07 9.17 -4.26
CA ALA A 64 -1.42 9.58 -3.02
C ALA A 64 -2.16 10.75 -2.36
N ALA A 65 -2.66 11.71 -3.16
CA ALA A 65 -3.39 12.87 -2.67
C ALA A 65 -4.76 12.55 -2.06
N GLU A 66 -5.30 11.34 -2.27
CA GLU A 66 -6.52 10.87 -1.60
C GLU A 66 -6.30 10.58 -0.10
N TYR A 67 -5.04 10.46 0.33
CA TYR A 67 -4.69 10.16 1.71
C TYR A 67 -4.29 11.44 2.46
N THR A 68 -4.79 11.60 3.68
CA THR A 68 -4.33 12.62 4.61
C THR A 68 -3.10 12.12 5.35
N ILE A 69 -1.99 12.84 5.25
CA ILE A 69 -0.72 12.55 5.90
C ILE A 69 -0.43 13.61 6.95
N HIS A 70 -0.15 13.16 8.17
CA HIS A 70 0.36 14.02 9.24
C HIS A 70 1.86 14.27 9.04
N ASP A 71 2.27 15.53 8.99
CA ASP A 71 3.63 15.96 8.68
C ASP A 71 4.03 17.18 9.54
N GLY A 72 5.30 17.57 9.49
CA GLY A 72 5.84 18.72 10.18
C GLY A 72 7.11 18.41 11.00
N PRO A 73 7.56 19.37 11.83
CA PRO A 73 6.91 20.66 12.10
C PRO A 73 7.05 21.67 10.96
N ASN A 74 6.15 22.66 10.91
CA ASN A 74 6.26 23.84 10.05
C ASN A 74 7.16 24.92 10.68
N ASP A 75 7.29 26.09 10.04
CA ASP A 75 8.14 27.19 10.50
C ASP A 75 7.71 27.79 11.86
N ALA A 76 6.48 27.56 12.30
CA ALA A 76 5.97 27.95 13.62
C ALA A 76 6.19 26.87 14.69
N GLY A 77 6.68 25.68 14.30
CA GLY A 77 6.85 24.53 15.19
C GLY A 77 5.63 23.60 15.27
N ASP A 78 4.59 23.87 14.49
CA ASP A 78 3.33 23.11 14.54
C ASP A 78 3.33 21.94 13.54
N MET A 79 2.76 20.82 13.95
CA MET A 79 2.43 19.71 13.04
C MET A 79 1.17 20.03 12.23
N PHE A 80 1.06 19.47 11.03
CA PHE A 80 -0.07 19.74 10.14
C PHE A 80 -0.43 18.53 9.29
N ASP A 81 -1.65 18.54 8.77
CA ASP A 81 -2.11 17.53 7.82
C ASP A 81 -2.01 18.04 6.39
N ARG A 82 -1.62 17.18 5.46
CA ARG A 82 -1.55 17.49 4.03
C ARG A 82 -2.01 16.30 3.17
N PRO A 83 -2.40 16.54 1.91
CA PRO A 83 -2.50 15.48 0.94
C PRO A 83 -1.18 14.71 0.79
N GLY A 84 -1.28 13.40 0.58
CA GLY A 84 -0.13 12.55 0.32
C GLY A 84 0.59 12.91 -0.97
N LYS A 85 1.90 12.65 -1.00
CA LYS A 85 2.78 12.79 -2.16
C LYS A 85 3.37 11.43 -2.53
N PRO A 86 3.89 11.23 -3.76
CA PRO A 86 4.42 9.93 -4.19
C PRO A 86 5.51 9.33 -3.29
N SER A 87 6.26 10.15 -2.54
CA SER A 87 7.29 9.65 -1.63
C SER A 87 6.75 9.07 -0.31
N ASP A 88 5.50 9.36 0.04
CA ASP A 88 4.89 8.85 1.28
C ASP A 88 4.57 7.36 1.15
N HIS A 89 4.50 6.68 2.30
CA HIS A 89 4.04 5.30 2.40
C HIS A 89 2.52 5.24 2.61
N PHE A 90 1.92 4.08 2.39
CA PHE A 90 0.53 3.87 2.79
C PHE A 90 0.40 4.11 4.31
N PRO A 91 -0.53 4.99 4.74
CA PRO A 91 -0.67 5.31 6.15
C PRO A 91 -1.14 4.10 6.93
N ALA A 92 -0.59 3.92 8.13
CA ALA A 92 -1.04 2.89 9.05
C ALA A 92 -2.47 3.21 9.55
N PRO A 93 -3.36 2.21 9.69
CA PRO A 93 -4.71 2.43 10.21
C PRO A 93 -4.73 2.78 11.70
N PHE A 94 -3.66 2.46 12.42
CA PHE A 94 -3.53 2.68 13.87
C PHE A 94 -2.21 3.38 14.19
N ALA A 95 -2.22 4.19 15.26
CA ALA A 95 -1.05 4.97 15.67
C ALA A 95 0.09 4.12 16.28
N ASN A 96 -0.25 2.97 16.87
CA ASN A 96 0.69 2.07 17.53
C ASN A 96 0.08 0.66 17.66
N GLU A 97 0.88 -0.30 18.15
CA GLU A 97 0.46 -1.68 18.34
C GLU A 97 -0.68 -1.84 19.36
N GLN A 98 -0.69 -1.04 20.42
CA GLN A 98 -1.74 -1.12 21.45
C GLN A 98 -3.11 -0.69 20.91
N ALA A 99 -3.13 0.25 19.98
CA ALA A 99 -4.36 0.65 19.28
C ALA A 99 -4.81 -0.38 18.22
N ALA A 100 -3.95 -1.33 17.86
CA ALA A 100 -4.24 -2.38 16.88
C ALA A 100 -4.63 -3.73 17.51
N ALA A 101 -4.37 -3.93 18.80
CA ALA A 101 -4.47 -5.20 19.52
C ALA A 101 -5.91 -5.59 19.94
#